data_AF-A0A6G0IZ63-F1
#
_entry.id   AF-A0A6G0IZ63-F1
#
_cell.length_a   1.000
_cell.length_b   1.000
_cell.length_c   1.000
_cell.angle_alpha   90.00
_cell.angle_beta   90.00
_cell.angle_gamma   90.00
#
_symmetry.space_group_name_H-M   'P 1'
#
loop_
_entity.id
_entity.type
_entity.pdbx_description
1 polymer ?
#
loop_
_entity_poly.entity_id
_entity_poly.type
_entity_poly.pdbx_seq_one_letter_code
_entity_poly.pdbx_strand_id
1 'polypeptide(L)'
;MRRKKERRQTQWAACSLRVEHITLHEELEGSKYVVEFDFLGKDSIRYYNKVPVIKKVFKNLNLFMENKQPGDDLFDRLNTNMLNKHLSSLMAGLTAKVFRTYNASITLQQQLKELTNKSDNEAERLLAYNRANRAVAILCNHQRAPPKTFDQSMANLQAKIEARREQLELAKTELKQAKKEAKTKGSSDSKLQTLVERKKAAVKRCEDQLLKMEVQATDREENKQIALGTSKLNYLDPRISVAWCKNMEVQVDKIYNKSQRDKFAWAIDMTEADFVF
;
A
#
# COMPACT_ATOMS: atom_id res chain seq x y z
N MET A 1 4.87 -11.89 47.86
CA MET A 1 5.02 -10.70 46.99
C MET A 1 4.13 -10.86 45.76
N ARG A 2 3.01 -10.13 45.70
CA ARG A 2 2.09 -10.13 44.55
C ARG A 2 2.75 -9.38 43.39
N ARG A 3 3.05 -10.07 42.28
CA ARG A 3 3.44 -9.43 41.02
C ARG A 3 2.31 -8.50 40.58
N LYS A 4 2.60 -7.20 40.49
CA LYS A 4 1.72 -6.21 39.85
C LYS A 4 1.39 -6.74 38.45
N LYS A 5 0.10 -6.98 38.18
CA LYS A 5 -0.43 -7.08 36.82
C LYS A 5 -0.06 -5.76 36.13
N GLU A 6 0.92 -5.79 35.24
CA GLU A 6 1.09 -4.73 34.25
C GLU A 6 -0.26 -4.51 33.59
N ARG A 7 -0.78 -3.28 33.68
CA ARG A 7 -1.99 -2.87 32.98
C ARG A 7 -1.73 -3.13 31.50
N ARG A 8 -2.37 -4.16 30.92
CA ARG A 8 -2.48 -4.28 29.47
C ARG A 8 -3.03 -2.95 28.97
N GLN A 9 -2.27 -2.25 28.14
CA GLN A 9 -2.70 -1.03 27.50
C GLN A 9 -4.03 -1.34 26.78
N THR A 10 -5.10 -0.62 27.14
CA THR A 10 -6.44 -0.97 26.67
C THR A 10 -6.50 -0.75 25.16
N GLN A 11 -6.65 -1.84 24.40
CA GLN A 11 -6.78 -1.80 22.95
C GLN A 11 -8.26 -1.71 22.62
N TRP A 12 -8.67 -0.66 21.89
CA TRP A 12 -10.07 -0.43 21.56
C TRP A 12 -10.42 -1.01 20.19
N ALA A 13 -11.50 -1.77 20.14
CA ALA A 13 -12.15 -2.26 18.92
C ALA A 13 -13.53 -1.60 18.77
N ALA A 14 -14.17 -1.76 17.61
CA ALA A 14 -15.44 -1.09 17.28
C ALA A 14 -16.53 -1.25 18.38
N CYS A 15 -16.69 -2.45 18.95
CA CYS A 15 -17.70 -2.70 20.00
C CYS A 15 -17.30 -2.20 21.39
N SER A 16 -16.06 -1.75 21.58
CA SER A 16 -15.56 -1.22 22.85
C SER A 16 -15.19 0.25 22.74
N LEU A 17 -15.71 0.97 21.74
CA LEU A 17 -15.53 2.41 21.68
C LEU A 17 -16.24 3.07 22.85
N ARG A 18 -15.68 4.19 23.31
CA ARG A 18 -16.23 5.02 24.36
C ARG A 18 -16.61 6.38 23.80
N VAL A 19 -17.40 7.13 24.56
CA VAL A 19 -17.84 8.47 24.18
C VAL A 19 -16.65 9.37 23.86
N GLU A 20 -15.57 9.33 24.65
CA GLU A 20 -14.35 10.14 24.44
C GLU A 20 -13.57 9.82 23.15
N HIS A 21 -13.84 8.70 22.50
CA HIS A 21 -13.10 8.29 21.29
C HIS A 21 -13.68 8.91 20.00
N ILE A 22 -14.83 9.59 20.08
CA ILE A 22 -15.46 10.23 18.92
C ILE A 22 -15.92 11.66 19.22
N THR A 23 -15.86 12.50 18.21
CA THR A 23 -16.45 13.85 18.19
C THR A 23 -17.39 13.96 17.00
N LEU A 24 -18.61 14.48 17.24
CA LEU A 24 -19.62 14.65 16.20
C LEU A 24 -19.66 16.11 15.73
N HIS A 25 -19.49 16.31 14.43
CA HIS A 25 -19.53 17.62 13.78
C HIS A 25 -20.68 17.66 12.77
N GLU A 26 -21.65 18.58 12.94
CA GLU A 26 -22.74 18.71 11.97
C GLU A 26 -22.24 19.15 10.59
N GLU A 27 -21.24 20.02 10.57
CA GLU A 27 -20.51 20.43 9.38
C GLU A 27 -19.03 20.60 9.71
N LEU A 28 -18.15 20.02 8.90
CA LEU A 28 -16.71 20.15 9.02
C LEU A 28 -16.07 20.05 7.64
N GLU A 29 -15.18 20.99 7.31
CA GLU A 29 -14.43 20.99 6.03
C GLU A 29 -15.35 20.88 4.80
N GLY A 30 -16.52 21.53 4.84
CA GLY A 30 -17.52 21.51 3.77
C GLY A 30 -18.33 20.21 3.65
N SER A 31 -18.11 19.24 4.54
CA SER A 31 -18.86 17.99 4.62
C SER A 31 -19.88 18.02 5.76
N LYS A 32 -21.07 17.47 5.53
CA LYS A 32 -22.11 17.34 6.56
C LYS A 32 -21.99 16.02 7.30
N TYR A 33 -22.38 16.02 8.58
CA TYR A 33 -22.47 14.83 9.43
C TYR A 33 -21.13 14.08 9.55
N VAL A 34 -20.11 14.76 10.03
CA VAL A 34 -18.75 14.22 10.14
C VAL A 34 -18.51 13.64 11.52
N VAL A 35 -18.02 12.41 11.57
CA VAL A 35 -17.56 11.75 12.80
C VAL A 35 -16.04 11.78 12.80
N GLU A 36 -15.47 12.48 13.78
CA GLU A 36 -14.05 12.45 14.06
C GLU A 36 -13.76 11.33 15.05
N PHE A 37 -12.93 10.38 14.65
CA PHE A 37 -12.45 9.29 15.50
C PHE A 37 -11.04 9.58 15.97
N ASP A 38 -10.78 9.41 17.26
CA ASP A 38 -9.44 9.51 17.84
C ASP A 38 -9.27 8.52 19.00
N PHE A 39 -8.60 7.40 18.75
CA PHE A 39 -8.36 6.39 19.79
C PHE A 39 -7.13 5.54 19.50
N LEU A 40 -6.67 4.81 20.52
CA LEU A 40 -5.59 3.83 20.39
C LEU A 40 -6.16 2.44 20.10
N GLY A 41 -5.85 1.90 18.93
CA GLY A 41 -6.26 0.56 18.52
C GLY A 41 -5.32 -0.54 19.02
N LYS A 42 -5.24 -1.62 18.23
CA LYS A 42 -4.31 -2.71 18.46
C LYS A 42 -2.86 -2.19 18.46
N ASP A 43 -2.03 -2.74 19.35
CA ASP A 43 -0.61 -2.39 19.49
C ASP A 43 -0.39 -0.90 19.81
N SER A 44 -1.41 -0.25 20.39
CA SER A 44 -1.41 1.18 20.74
C SER A 44 -1.18 2.11 19.55
N ILE A 45 -1.54 1.65 18.34
CA ILE A 45 -1.49 2.47 17.12
C ILE A 45 -2.70 3.40 17.11
N ARG A 46 -2.46 4.71 17.01
CA ARG A 46 -3.53 5.72 16.90
C ARG A 46 -4.35 5.50 15.63
N TYR A 47 -5.66 5.47 15.77
CA TYR A 47 -6.60 5.61 14.67
C TYR A 47 -7.18 7.02 14.76
N TYR A 48 -6.81 7.87 13.80
CA TYR A 48 -7.34 9.21 13.65
C TYR A 48 -7.98 9.34 12.27
N ASN A 49 -9.27 9.66 12.21
CA ASN A 49 -9.96 9.80 10.93
C ASN A 49 -11.20 10.69 11.08
N LYS A 50 -11.48 11.51 10.06
CA LYS A 50 -12.71 12.31 9.95
C LYS A 50 -13.53 11.74 8.81
N VAL A 51 -14.68 11.16 9.14
CA VAL A 51 -15.49 10.41 8.18
C VAL A 51 -16.88 11.02 8.08
N PRO A 52 -17.27 11.57 6.91
CA PRO A 52 -18.67 11.88 6.64
C PRO A 52 -19.50 10.61 6.69
N VAL A 53 -20.56 10.61 7.49
CA VAL A 53 -21.48 9.47 7.62
C VAL A 53 -22.88 9.85 7.15
N ILE A 54 -23.70 8.84 6.86
CA ILE A 54 -25.10 9.08 6.55
C ILE A 54 -25.82 9.69 7.76
N LYS A 55 -26.77 10.60 7.51
CA LYS A 55 -27.52 11.33 8.54
C LYS A 55 -28.11 10.43 9.64
N LYS A 56 -28.59 9.24 9.28
CA LYS A 56 -29.15 8.26 10.24
C LYS A 56 -28.10 7.74 11.23
N VAL A 57 -26.88 7.49 10.76
CA VAL A 57 -25.76 7.06 11.62
C VAL A 57 -25.37 8.19 12.56
N PHE A 58 -25.23 9.41 12.06
CA PHE A 58 -24.90 10.58 12.88
C PHE A 58 -25.93 10.81 14.00
N LYS A 59 -27.23 10.80 13.67
CA LYS A 59 -28.31 10.92 14.66
C LYS A 59 -28.28 9.80 15.70
N ASN A 60 -28.03 8.57 15.27
CA ASN A 60 -27.93 7.44 16.19
C ASN A 60 -26.72 7.57 17.12
N LEU A 61 -25.56 8.01 16.61
CA LEU A 61 -24.39 8.26 17.45
C LEU A 61 -24.65 9.35 18.49
N ASN A 62 -25.37 10.41 18.12
CA ASN A 62 -25.78 11.45 19.07
C ASN A 62 -26.63 10.85 20.21
N LEU A 63 -27.64 10.06 19.87
CA LEU A 63 -28.47 9.33 20.84
C LEU A 63 -27.66 8.36 21.71
N PHE A 64 -26.64 7.71 21.16
CA PHE A 64 -25.78 6.78 21.89
C PHE A 64 -24.86 7.47 22.89
N MET A 65 -24.64 8.78 22.76
CA MET A 65 -23.83 9.61 23.66
C MET A 65 -24.67 10.34 24.72
N GLU A 66 -25.99 10.41 24.57
CA GLU A 66 -26.88 11.10 25.51
C GLU A 66 -26.82 10.49 26.92
N ASN A 67 -26.73 11.37 27.93
CA ASN A 67 -26.66 11.00 29.35
C ASN A 67 -25.47 10.09 29.73
N LYS A 68 -24.40 10.09 28.94
CA LYS A 68 -23.16 9.33 29.21
C LYS A 68 -21.97 10.23 29.52
N GLN A 69 -21.04 9.70 30.31
CA GLN A 69 -19.75 10.32 30.61
C GLN A 69 -18.70 9.96 29.54
N PRO A 70 -17.60 10.72 29.41
CA PRO A 70 -16.56 10.45 28.41
C PRO A 70 -15.99 9.01 28.46
N GLY A 71 -15.88 8.44 29.67
CA GLY A 71 -15.35 7.09 29.90
C GLY A 71 -16.36 5.95 29.67
N ASP A 72 -17.62 6.25 29.38
CA ASP A 72 -18.67 5.24 29.20
C ASP A 72 -18.62 4.63 27.79
N ASP A 73 -19.07 3.38 27.68
CA ASP A 73 -19.16 2.68 26.40
C ASP A 73 -20.16 3.36 25.47
N LEU A 74 -19.72 3.65 24.24
CA LEU A 74 -20.54 4.22 23.19
C LEU A 74 -21.69 3.26 22.84
N PHE A 75 -21.39 1.95 22.76
CA PHE A 75 -22.37 0.90 22.48
C PHE A 75 -22.62 0.04 23.73
N ASP A 76 -23.26 0.61 24.74
CA ASP A 76 -23.51 0.03 26.08
C ASP A 76 -24.31 -1.29 26.06
N ARG A 77 -25.11 -1.52 25.00
CA ARG A 77 -25.93 -2.73 24.84
C ARG A 77 -25.38 -3.71 23.80
N LEU A 78 -24.15 -3.50 23.34
CA LEU A 78 -23.51 -4.31 22.30
C LEU A 78 -22.23 -4.94 22.84
N ASN A 79 -21.95 -6.17 22.41
CA ASN A 79 -20.63 -6.76 22.55
C ASN A 79 -20.28 -7.62 21.33
N THR A 80 -19.01 -8.01 21.24
CA THR A 80 -18.46 -8.77 20.11
C THR A 80 -19.17 -10.12 19.90
N ASN A 81 -19.64 -10.76 20.97
CA ASN A 81 -20.33 -12.06 20.88
C ASN A 81 -21.71 -11.89 20.25
N MET A 82 -22.47 -10.88 20.68
CA MET A 82 -23.78 -10.56 20.11
C MET A 82 -23.66 -10.19 18.62
N LEU A 83 -22.67 -9.37 18.28
CA LEU A 83 -22.40 -9.00 16.88
C LEU A 83 -22.08 -10.23 16.03
N ASN A 84 -21.12 -11.08 16.45
CA ASN A 84 -20.75 -12.25 15.67
C ASN A 84 -21.86 -13.30 15.58
N LYS A 85 -22.70 -13.46 16.61
CA LYS A 85 -23.90 -14.30 16.56
C LYS A 85 -24.87 -13.82 15.49
N HIS A 86 -25.12 -12.52 15.43
CA HIS A 86 -25.95 -11.94 14.37
C HIS A 86 -25.32 -12.15 12.99
N LEU A 87 -24.04 -11.83 12.81
CA LEU A 87 -23.34 -12.05 11.54
C LEU A 87 -23.39 -13.52 11.07
N SER A 88 -23.21 -14.46 11.99
CA SER A 88 -23.25 -15.89 11.68
C SER A 88 -24.65 -16.36 11.27
N SER A 89 -25.72 -15.72 11.76
CA SER A 89 -27.09 -15.97 11.29
C SER A 89 -27.38 -15.43 9.89
N LEU A 90 -26.61 -14.44 9.44
CA LEU A 90 -26.73 -13.89 8.07
C LEU A 90 -25.97 -14.74 7.05
N MET A 91 -24.81 -15.28 7.45
CA MET A 91 -24.00 -16.17 6.62
C MET A 91 -23.16 -17.08 7.51
N ALA A 92 -23.19 -18.38 7.22
CA ALA A 92 -22.40 -19.37 7.97
C ALA A 92 -20.90 -19.03 7.94
N GLY A 93 -20.27 -18.97 9.13
CA GLY A 93 -18.85 -18.63 9.27
C GLY A 93 -18.52 -17.13 9.21
N LEU A 94 -19.50 -16.26 8.97
CA LEU A 94 -19.28 -14.81 8.92
C LEU A 94 -19.03 -14.24 10.33
N THR A 95 -17.94 -13.48 10.45
CA THR A 95 -17.54 -12.79 11.68
C THR A 95 -16.97 -11.42 11.37
N ALA A 96 -16.85 -10.53 12.36
CA ALA A 96 -16.34 -9.18 12.15
C ALA A 96 -14.95 -9.14 11.48
N LYS A 97 -14.09 -10.13 11.74
CA LYS A 97 -12.75 -10.22 11.10
C LYS A 97 -12.83 -10.48 9.59
N VAL A 98 -13.87 -11.15 9.11
CA VAL A 98 -14.02 -11.50 7.68
C VAL A 98 -14.18 -10.24 6.84
N PHE A 99 -14.87 -9.22 7.36
CA PHE A 99 -15.00 -7.92 6.68
C PHE A 99 -13.66 -7.25 6.42
N ARG A 100 -12.69 -7.36 7.35
CA ARG A 100 -11.34 -6.80 7.14
C ARG A 100 -10.62 -7.52 6.01
N THR A 101 -10.69 -8.85 5.96
CA THR A 101 -10.09 -9.64 4.88
C THR A 101 -10.76 -9.38 3.53
N TYR A 102 -12.09 -9.32 3.50
CA TYR A 102 -12.87 -9.00 2.31
C TYR A 102 -12.50 -7.62 1.77
N ASN A 103 -12.61 -6.57 2.60
CA ASN A 103 -12.31 -5.20 2.19
C ASN A 103 -10.85 -5.05 1.74
N ALA A 104 -9.90 -5.67 2.44
CA ALA A 104 -8.50 -5.63 2.04
C ALA A 104 -8.26 -6.29 0.67
N SER A 105 -8.84 -7.49 0.46
CA SER A 105 -8.65 -8.26 -0.76
C SER A 105 -9.32 -7.58 -1.97
N ILE A 106 -10.58 -7.15 -1.84
CA ILE A 106 -11.29 -6.48 -2.93
C ILE A 106 -10.63 -5.14 -3.29
N THR A 107 -10.17 -4.37 -2.30
CA THR A 107 -9.43 -3.12 -2.55
C THR A 107 -8.12 -3.40 -3.29
N LEU A 108 -7.36 -4.45 -2.93
CA LEU A 108 -6.15 -4.80 -3.69
C LEU A 108 -6.49 -5.08 -5.15
N GLN A 109 -7.50 -5.92 -5.41
CA GLN A 109 -7.87 -6.30 -6.77
C GLN A 109 -8.30 -5.09 -7.61
N GLN A 110 -9.13 -4.21 -7.04
CA GLN A 110 -9.59 -2.98 -7.70
C GLN A 110 -8.42 -2.03 -7.98
N GLN A 111 -7.57 -1.80 -6.99
CA GLN A 111 -6.41 -0.91 -7.15
C GLN A 111 -5.40 -1.46 -8.14
N LEU A 112 -5.15 -2.78 -8.17
CA LEU A 112 -4.30 -3.38 -9.20
C LEU A 112 -4.90 -3.21 -10.60
N LYS A 113 -6.22 -3.32 -10.75
CA LYS A 113 -6.91 -3.08 -12.01
C LYS A 113 -6.81 -1.62 -12.48
N GLU A 114 -6.86 -0.67 -11.56
CA GLU A 114 -6.82 0.77 -11.85
C GLU A 114 -5.40 1.28 -12.10
N LEU A 115 -4.41 0.81 -11.33
CA LEU A 115 -3.06 1.38 -11.30
C LEU A 115 -2.07 0.68 -12.24
N THR A 116 -2.37 -0.53 -12.71
CA THR A 116 -1.42 -1.33 -13.51
C THR A 116 -1.64 -1.11 -15.00
N ASN A 117 -0.57 -0.88 -15.74
CA ASN A 117 -0.58 -0.86 -17.20
C ASN A 117 0.38 -1.91 -17.78
N LYS A 118 -0.09 -2.63 -18.82
CA LYS A 118 0.70 -3.68 -19.50
C LYS A 118 1.87 -3.11 -20.30
N SER A 119 1.84 -1.85 -20.75
CA SER A 119 2.97 -1.25 -21.46
C SER A 119 4.14 -0.86 -20.55
N ASP A 120 3.90 -0.76 -19.25
CA ASP A 120 4.90 -0.34 -18.27
C ASP A 120 6.01 -1.36 -18.16
N ASN A 121 7.20 -0.92 -17.76
CA ASN A 121 8.29 -1.85 -17.48
C ASN A 121 8.13 -2.54 -16.11
N GLU A 122 8.96 -3.55 -15.83
CA GLU A 122 8.88 -4.31 -14.58
C GLU A 122 8.93 -3.42 -13.32
N ALA A 123 9.78 -2.39 -13.28
CA ALA A 123 9.91 -1.53 -12.10
C ALA A 123 8.64 -0.71 -11.86
N GLU A 124 8.04 -0.17 -12.92
CA GLU A 124 6.78 0.58 -12.85
C GLU A 124 5.61 -0.31 -12.43
N ARG A 125 5.51 -1.53 -12.98
CA ARG A 125 4.49 -2.52 -12.56
C ARG A 125 4.62 -2.87 -11.06
N LEU A 126 5.85 -3.02 -10.56
CA LEU A 126 6.10 -3.26 -9.14
C LEU A 126 5.72 -2.05 -8.27
N LEU A 127 5.94 -0.83 -8.75
CA LEU A 127 5.48 0.38 -8.07
C LEU A 127 3.95 0.43 -7.99
N ALA A 128 3.26 0.12 -9.09
CA ALA A 128 1.80 0.04 -9.11
C ALA A 128 1.27 -1.00 -8.10
N TYR A 129 1.89 -2.17 -8.03
CA TYR A 129 1.56 -3.17 -7.03
C TYR A 129 1.75 -2.66 -5.59
N ASN A 130 2.87 -2.00 -5.32
CA ASN A 130 3.14 -1.46 -3.98
C ASN A 130 2.17 -0.34 -3.60
N ARG A 131 1.77 0.52 -4.55
CA ARG A 131 0.72 1.53 -4.36
C ARG A 131 -0.64 0.89 -4.05
N ALA A 132 -1.01 -0.17 -4.78
CA ALA A 132 -2.24 -0.91 -4.50
C ALA A 132 -2.22 -1.52 -3.08
N ASN A 133 -1.11 -2.15 -2.67
CA ASN A 133 -0.98 -2.67 -1.31
C ASN A 133 -0.91 -1.56 -0.24
N ARG A 134 -0.37 -0.38 -0.59
CA ARG A 134 -0.35 0.79 0.29
C ARG A 134 -1.76 1.29 0.57
N ALA A 135 -2.64 1.36 -0.44
CA ALA A 135 -4.04 1.70 -0.24
C ALA A 135 -4.72 0.73 0.75
N VAL A 136 -4.45 -0.57 0.64
CA VAL A 136 -4.94 -1.58 1.59
C VAL A 136 -4.37 -1.39 3.00
N ALA A 137 -3.08 -1.07 3.11
CA ALA A 137 -2.44 -0.84 4.40
C ALA A 137 -3.01 0.40 5.10
N ILE A 138 -3.31 1.47 4.35
CA ILE A 138 -4.00 2.67 4.84
C ILE A 138 -5.40 2.31 5.33
N LEU A 139 -6.19 1.58 4.53
CA LEU A 139 -7.52 1.10 4.89
C LEU A 139 -7.51 0.28 6.19
N CYS A 140 -6.49 -0.55 6.38
CA CYS A 140 -6.31 -1.38 7.58
C CYS A 140 -5.65 -0.66 8.77
N ASN A 141 -5.33 0.64 8.64
CA ASN A 141 -4.55 1.42 9.60
C ASN A 141 -3.19 0.78 9.99
N HIS A 142 -2.51 0.13 9.04
CA HIS A 142 -1.18 -0.45 9.24
C HIS A 142 -0.08 0.62 9.16
N GLN A 143 0.02 1.41 10.22
CA GLN A 143 1.02 2.47 10.35
C GLN A 143 2.30 1.98 11.01
N ARG A 144 3.42 2.69 10.77
CA ARG A 144 4.68 2.54 11.49
C ARG A 144 5.34 3.91 11.67
N ALA A 145 6.18 4.02 12.70
CA ALA A 145 7.06 5.17 12.83
C ALA A 145 8.06 5.21 11.65
N PRO A 146 8.44 6.40 11.14
CA PRO A 146 9.53 6.53 10.20
C PRO A 146 10.81 5.89 10.75
N PRO A 147 11.56 5.11 9.95
CA PRO A 147 12.87 4.61 10.36
C PRO A 147 13.81 5.76 10.74
N LYS A 148 14.60 5.60 11.81
CA LYS A 148 15.54 6.65 12.28
C LYS A 148 16.58 7.06 11.23
N THR A 149 16.96 6.14 10.35
CA THR A 149 17.94 6.35 9.28
C THR A 149 17.31 6.70 7.93
N PHE A 150 16.01 6.98 7.90
CA PHE A 150 15.26 7.18 6.66
C PHE A 150 15.82 8.36 5.86
N ASP A 151 15.95 9.54 6.47
CA ASP A 151 16.36 10.75 5.75
C ASP A 151 17.79 10.61 5.20
N GLN A 152 18.70 10.00 5.97
CA GLN A 152 20.06 9.72 5.48
C GLN A 152 20.06 8.69 4.34
N SER A 153 19.24 7.64 4.42
CA SER A 153 19.12 6.68 3.33
C SER A 153 18.51 7.30 2.07
N MET A 154 17.57 8.25 2.20
CA MET A 154 16.96 8.94 1.08
C MET A 154 17.93 9.94 0.44
N ALA A 155 18.68 10.71 1.23
CA ALA A 155 19.72 11.60 0.73
C ALA A 155 20.79 10.82 -0.07
N ASN A 156 21.23 9.67 0.45
CA ASN A 156 22.17 8.80 -0.27
C ASN A 156 21.61 8.25 -1.58
N LEU A 157 20.31 7.95 -1.64
CA LEU A 157 19.67 7.49 -2.86
C LEU A 157 19.54 8.63 -3.88
N GLN A 158 19.15 9.83 -3.43
CA GLN A 158 19.03 11.00 -4.29
C GLN A 158 20.38 11.41 -4.89
N ALA A 159 21.46 11.41 -4.10
CA ALA A 159 22.80 11.70 -4.62
C ALA A 159 23.22 10.72 -5.72
N LYS A 160 22.86 9.44 -5.60
CA LYS A 160 23.12 8.44 -6.65
C LYS A 160 22.24 8.67 -7.89
N ILE A 161 21.00 9.12 -7.72
CA ILE A 161 20.10 9.47 -8.83
C ILE A 161 20.69 10.65 -9.61
N GLU A 162 21.13 11.72 -8.95
CA GLU A 162 21.75 12.87 -9.61
C GLU A 162 23.02 12.49 -10.37
N ALA A 163 23.91 11.72 -9.76
CA ALA A 163 25.11 11.22 -10.45
C ALA A 163 24.78 10.37 -11.69
N ARG A 164 23.67 9.61 -11.66
CA ARG A 164 23.21 8.85 -12.82
C ARG A 164 22.56 9.72 -13.89
N ARG A 165 21.88 10.80 -13.52
CA ARG A 165 21.35 11.79 -14.45
C ARG A 165 22.48 12.47 -15.22
N GLU A 166 23.54 12.87 -14.53
CA GLU A 166 24.73 13.45 -15.18
C GLU A 166 25.37 12.47 -16.20
N GLN A 167 25.51 11.19 -15.82
CA GLN A 167 26.02 10.16 -16.73
C GLN A 167 25.12 9.94 -17.95
N LEU A 168 23.79 10.00 -17.75
CA LEU A 168 22.83 9.86 -18.83
C LEU A 168 22.95 11.04 -19.83
N GLU A 169 23.06 12.26 -19.33
CA GLU A 169 23.21 13.45 -20.18
C GLU A 169 24.53 13.44 -20.96
N LEU A 170 25.62 12.96 -20.34
CA LEU A 170 26.88 12.72 -21.05
C LEU A 170 26.69 11.67 -22.16
N ALA A 171 26.08 10.52 -21.85
CA ALA A 171 25.86 9.45 -22.82
C ALA A 171 24.95 9.89 -24.00
N LYS A 172 23.93 10.71 -23.73
CA LYS A 172 23.07 11.31 -24.77
C LYS A 172 23.85 12.28 -25.65
N THR A 173 24.74 13.07 -25.07
CA THR A 173 25.61 14.00 -25.81
C THR A 173 26.56 13.23 -26.74
N GLU A 174 27.21 12.18 -26.23
CA GLU A 174 28.07 11.30 -27.04
C GLU A 174 27.31 10.60 -28.17
N LEU A 175 26.07 10.14 -27.91
CA LEU A 175 25.22 9.56 -28.94
C LEU A 175 24.87 10.58 -30.03
N LYS A 176 24.57 11.83 -29.65
CA LYS A 176 24.26 12.91 -30.59
C LYS A 176 25.46 13.23 -31.48
N GLN A 177 26.67 13.26 -30.91
CA GLN A 177 27.91 13.45 -31.66
C GLN A 177 28.16 12.29 -32.63
N ALA A 178 28.07 11.04 -32.16
CA ALA A 178 28.24 9.85 -33.01
C ALA A 178 27.25 9.82 -34.18
N LYS A 179 25.98 10.19 -33.95
CA LYS A 179 24.97 10.32 -35.02
C LYS A 179 25.31 11.41 -36.03
N LYS A 180 25.87 12.55 -35.57
CA LYS A 180 26.29 13.64 -36.46
C LYS A 180 27.46 13.20 -37.33
N GLU A 181 28.47 12.56 -36.75
CA GLU A 181 29.64 12.06 -37.48
C GLU A 181 29.27 11.00 -38.53
N ALA A 182 28.37 10.07 -38.18
CA ALA A 182 27.87 9.07 -39.12
C ALA A 182 27.10 9.69 -40.31
N LYS A 183 26.40 10.81 -40.09
CA LYS A 183 25.74 11.56 -41.16
C LYS A 183 26.73 12.30 -42.06
N THR A 184 27.75 12.94 -41.46
CA THR A 184 28.72 13.76 -42.22
C THR A 184 29.68 12.92 -43.06
N LYS A 185 30.10 11.74 -42.57
CA LYS A 185 31.09 10.86 -43.25
C LYS A 185 30.49 9.86 -44.24
N GLY A 186 29.18 9.91 -44.46
CA GLY A 186 28.45 8.97 -45.33
C GLY A 186 27.97 7.73 -44.57
N SER A 187 26.69 7.40 -44.74
CA SER A 187 25.97 6.36 -43.96
C SER A 187 26.46 4.92 -44.19
N SER A 188 27.42 4.70 -45.10
CA SER A 188 27.91 3.39 -45.54
C SER A 188 29.08 2.84 -44.72
N ASP A 189 29.67 3.61 -43.79
CA ASP A 189 30.71 3.10 -42.89
C ASP A 189 30.10 2.24 -41.76
N SER A 190 30.23 0.93 -41.92
CA SER A 190 29.79 -0.09 -40.96
C SER A 190 30.33 0.14 -39.54
N LYS A 191 31.55 0.70 -39.38
CA LYS A 191 32.13 0.98 -38.06
C LYS A 191 31.42 2.12 -37.34
N LEU A 192 31.03 3.17 -38.07
CA LEU A 192 30.30 4.31 -37.50
C LEU A 192 28.87 3.93 -37.11
N GLN A 193 28.19 3.09 -37.90
CA GLN A 193 26.87 2.57 -37.54
C GLN A 193 26.93 1.69 -36.29
N THR A 194 27.93 0.80 -36.20
CA THR A 194 28.16 -0.03 -35.01
C THR A 194 28.40 0.83 -33.76
N LEU A 195 29.15 1.93 -33.90
CA LEU A 195 29.39 2.87 -32.79
C LEU A 195 28.10 3.56 -32.33
N VAL A 196 27.25 4.00 -33.26
CA VAL A 196 25.96 4.63 -32.94
C VAL A 196 25.05 3.66 -32.20
N GLU A 197 24.92 2.42 -32.67
CA GLU A 197 24.09 1.41 -32.00
C GLU A 197 24.63 1.05 -30.60
N ARG A 198 25.96 0.97 -30.44
CA ARG A 198 26.57 0.76 -29.11
C ARG A 198 26.26 1.91 -28.15
N LYS A 199 26.35 3.17 -28.60
CA LYS A 199 26.05 4.34 -27.77
C LYS A 199 24.55 4.44 -27.48
N LYS A 200 23.68 4.07 -28.42
CA LYS A 200 22.23 3.99 -28.22
C LYS A 200 21.86 2.95 -27.17
N ALA A 201 22.48 1.77 -27.22
CA ALA A 201 22.32 0.74 -26.19
C ALA A 201 22.87 1.18 -24.82
N ALA A 202 23.93 1.98 -24.78
CA ALA A 202 24.44 2.57 -23.54
C ALA A 202 23.44 3.57 -22.92
N VAL A 203 22.90 4.49 -23.74
CA VAL A 203 21.86 5.44 -23.29
C VAL A 203 20.66 4.70 -22.73
N LYS A 204 20.11 3.72 -23.46
CA LYS A 204 18.96 2.93 -22.99
C LYS A 204 19.23 2.25 -21.64
N ARG A 205 20.41 1.64 -21.46
CA ARG A 205 20.80 1.04 -20.17
C ARG A 205 20.88 2.06 -19.03
N CYS A 206 21.38 3.27 -19.31
CA CYS A 206 21.41 4.35 -18.33
C CYS A 206 20.00 4.83 -17.97
N GLU A 207 19.10 4.95 -18.96
CA GLU A 207 17.68 5.31 -18.75
C GLU A 207 16.98 4.26 -17.88
N ASP A 208 17.11 2.97 -18.20
CA ASP A 208 16.50 1.88 -17.43
C ASP A 208 16.99 1.85 -15.98
N GLN A 209 18.30 2.07 -15.76
CA GLN A 209 18.88 2.12 -14.42
C GLN A 209 18.41 3.34 -13.61
N LEU A 210 18.35 4.50 -14.26
CA LEU A 210 17.87 5.72 -13.63
C LEU A 210 16.40 5.57 -13.21
N LEU A 211 15.55 5.09 -14.12
CA LEU A 211 14.14 4.86 -13.85
C LEU A 211 13.91 3.91 -12.68
N LYS A 212 14.67 2.82 -12.61
CA LYS A 212 14.61 1.89 -11.48
C LYS A 212 14.95 2.55 -10.14
N MET A 213 15.93 3.46 -10.12
CA MET A 213 16.33 4.18 -8.91
C MET A 213 15.30 5.24 -8.50
N GLU A 214 14.73 5.96 -9.47
CA GLU A 214 13.66 6.93 -9.25
C GLU A 214 12.41 6.25 -8.71
N VAL A 215 11.99 5.14 -9.32
CA VAL A 215 10.89 4.30 -8.81
C VAL A 215 11.16 3.82 -7.39
N GLN A 216 12.38 3.37 -7.10
CA GLN A 216 12.75 2.95 -5.74
C GLN A 216 12.68 4.10 -4.73
N ALA A 217 13.07 5.31 -5.12
CA ALA A 217 12.97 6.49 -4.27
C ALA A 217 11.51 6.84 -3.98
N THR A 218 10.66 6.85 -5.00
CA THR A 218 9.22 7.06 -4.86
C THR A 218 8.58 6.02 -3.93
N ASP A 219 8.84 4.73 -4.15
CA ASP A 219 8.29 3.65 -3.34
C ASP A 219 8.69 3.77 -1.85
N ARG A 220 9.93 4.18 -1.57
CA ARG A 220 10.41 4.39 -0.19
C ARG A 220 9.74 5.58 0.47
N GLU A 221 9.60 6.69 -0.23
CA GLU A 221 8.98 7.90 0.30
C GLU A 221 7.51 7.69 0.60
N GLU A 222 6.77 7.12 -0.35
CA GLU A 222 5.35 6.81 -0.18
C GLU A 222 5.09 5.86 1.01
N ASN A 223 6.02 4.94 1.27
CA ASN A 223 5.91 3.95 2.35
C ASN A 223 6.67 4.33 3.64
N LYS A 224 7.10 5.59 3.80
CA LYS A 224 7.84 6.07 4.98
C LYS A 224 7.18 5.67 6.30
N GLN A 225 5.86 5.84 6.39
CA GLN A 225 5.06 5.60 7.60
C GLN A 225 4.08 4.42 7.47
N ILE A 226 4.16 3.62 6.40
CA ILE A 226 3.19 2.54 6.13
C ILE A 226 3.84 1.16 6.22
N ALA A 227 3.16 0.21 6.88
CA ALA A 227 3.61 -1.16 7.06
C ALA A 227 2.90 -2.15 6.12
N LEU A 228 3.47 -2.34 4.93
CA LEU A 228 2.92 -3.20 3.87
C LEU A 228 2.92 -4.71 4.16
N GLY A 229 3.78 -5.18 5.08
CA GLY A 229 3.96 -6.61 5.33
C GLY A 229 2.75 -7.27 5.98
N THR A 230 2.07 -6.55 6.88
CA THR A 230 0.95 -7.10 7.66
C THR A 230 -0.28 -7.35 6.80
N SER A 231 -0.63 -6.41 5.90
CA SER A 231 -1.72 -6.59 4.91
C SER A 231 -1.43 -7.79 4.01
N LYS A 232 -0.25 -7.78 3.40
CA LYS A 232 0.21 -8.78 2.43
C LYS A 232 0.19 -10.22 2.94
N LEU A 233 0.47 -10.43 4.22
CA LEU A 233 0.60 -11.78 4.79
C LEU A 233 -0.70 -12.34 5.39
N ASN A 234 -1.62 -11.47 5.83
CA ASN A 234 -2.70 -11.87 6.73
C ASN A 234 -4.10 -11.46 6.27
N TYR A 235 -4.21 -10.49 5.35
CA TYR A 235 -5.51 -9.90 4.98
C TYR A 235 -5.79 -9.94 3.47
N LEU A 236 -4.77 -10.22 2.65
CA LEU A 236 -4.89 -10.32 1.21
C LEU A 236 -5.00 -11.79 0.79
N ASP A 237 -5.97 -12.08 -0.08
CA ASP A 237 -6.00 -13.36 -0.81
C ASP A 237 -4.78 -13.43 -1.74
N PRO A 238 -3.83 -14.36 -1.53
CA PRO A 238 -2.61 -14.44 -2.32
C PRO A 238 -2.87 -14.73 -3.80
N ARG A 239 -4.03 -15.31 -4.14
CA ARG A 239 -4.41 -15.63 -5.52
C ARG A 239 -4.57 -14.36 -6.37
N ILE A 240 -5.00 -13.25 -5.77
CA ILE A 240 -5.05 -11.94 -6.46
C ILE A 240 -3.66 -11.55 -6.97
N SER A 241 -2.65 -11.66 -6.10
CA SER A 241 -1.27 -11.33 -6.45
C SER A 241 -0.68 -12.31 -7.47
N VAL A 242 -1.00 -13.61 -7.36
CA VAL A 242 -0.54 -14.63 -8.30
C VAL A 242 -1.13 -14.40 -9.69
N ALA A 243 -2.44 -14.13 -9.78
CA ALA A 243 -3.12 -13.82 -11.03
C ALA A 243 -2.57 -12.54 -11.66
N TRP A 244 -2.29 -11.51 -10.85
CA TRP A 244 -1.64 -10.29 -11.32
C TRP A 244 -0.23 -10.57 -11.88
N CYS A 245 0.59 -11.38 -11.18
CA CYS A 245 1.91 -11.78 -11.65
C CYS A 245 1.84 -12.52 -13.00
N LYS A 246 0.89 -13.46 -13.17
CA LYS A 246 0.65 -14.16 -14.44
C LYS A 246 0.26 -13.18 -15.55
N ASN A 247 -0.69 -12.28 -15.30
CA ASN A 247 -1.19 -11.30 -16.28
C ASN A 247 -0.16 -10.25 -16.73
N MET A 248 0.76 -9.92 -15.82
CA MET A 248 1.76 -8.87 -16.02
C MET A 248 3.14 -9.43 -16.33
N GLU A 249 3.29 -10.75 -16.50
CA GLU A 249 4.57 -11.42 -16.74
C GLU A 249 5.64 -11.05 -15.69
N VAL A 250 5.22 -10.82 -14.45
CA VAL A 250 6.10 -10.51 -13.33
C VAL A 250 6.38 -11.79 -12.55
N GLN A 251 7.65 -12.06 -12.27
CA GLN A 251 8.02 -13.24 -11.49
C GLN A 251 7.50 -13.10 -10.04
N VAL A 252 6.88 -14.18 -9.53
CA VAL A 252 6.26 -14.19 -8.19
C VAL A 252 7.27 -13.90 -7.08
N ASP A 253 8.57 -14.17 -7.30
CA ASP A 253 9.63 -13.87 -6.35
C ASP A 253 9.88 -12.37 -6.12
N LYS A 254 9.47 -11.52 -7.08
CA LYS A 254 9.49 -10.05 -6.95
C LYS A 254 8.45 -9.57 -5.93
N ILE A 255 7.34 -10.29 -5.83
CA ILE A 255 6.28 -10.00 -4.87
C ILE A 255 6.56 -10.74 -3.56
N TYR A 256 6.67 -12.06 -3.59
CA TYR A 256 6.81 -12.87 -2.40
C TYR A 256 8.24 -13.37 -2.22
N ASN A 257 8.84 -13.13 -1.05
CA ASN A 257 10.12 -13.74 -0.69
C ASN A 257 9.98 -15.27 -0.53
N LYS A 258 11.11 -15.98 -0.32
CA LYS A 258 11.11 -17.45 -0.22
C LYS A 258 10.08 -18.00 0.78
N SER A 259 10.13 -17.52 2.02
CA SER A 259 9.19 -17.97 3.08
C SER A 259 7.73 -17.66 2.77
N GLN A 260 7.46 -16.53 2.10
CA GLN A 260 6.11 -16.18 1.66
C GLN A 260 5.61 -17.09 0.53
N ARG A 261 6.48 -17.47 -0.41
CA ARG A 261 6.13 -18.44 -1.45
C ARG A 261 5.86 -19.82 -0.88
N ASP A 262 6.64 -20.25 0.12
CA ASP A 262 6.39 -21.52 0.81
C ASP A 262 5.00 -21.51 1.50
N LYS A 263 4.65 -20.40 2.18
CA LYS A 263 3.32 -20.23 2.80
C LYS A 263 2.17 -20.24 1.79
N PHE A 264 2.40 -19.65 0.61
CA PHE A 264 1.37 -19.47 -0.42
C PHE A 264 1.53 -20.44 -1.60
N ALA A 265 2.25 -21.55 -1.41
CA ALA A 265 2.49 -22.54 -2.46
C ALA A 265 1.18 -23.04 -3.09
N TRP A 266 0.16 -23.29 -2.25
CA TRP A 266 -1.18 -23.66 -2.70
C TRP A 266 -1.79 -22.67 -3.69
N ALA A 267 -1.63 -21.36 -3.44
CA ALA A 267 -2.17 -20.31 -4.30
C ALA A 267 -1.33 -20.16 -5.58
N ILE A 268 -0.01 -20.33 -5.49
CA ILE A 268 0.88 -20.25 -6.65
C ILE A 268 0.57 -21.37 -7.65
N ASP A 269 0.31 -22.58 -7.15
CA ASP A 269 0.05 -23.76 -7.98
C ASP A 269 -1.33 -23.74 -8.64
N MET A 270 -2.38 -23.37 -7.88
CA MET A 270 -3.76 -23.54 -8.34
C MET A 270 -4.38 -22.34 -9.09
N THR A 271 -3.74 -21.17 -9.05
CA THR A 271 -4.39 -19.91 -9.46
C THR A 271 -4.12 -19.59 -10.91
N GLU A 272 -5.17 -19.45 -11.71
CA GLU A 272 -5.07 -18.97 -13.09
C GLU A 272 -5.10 -17.44 -13.24
N ALA A 273 -4.69 -16.98 -14.42
CA ALA A 273 -4.55 -15.55 -14.71
C ALA A 273 -5.90 -14.80 -14.68
N ASP A 274 -7.01 -15.49 -14.89
CA ASP A 274 -8.37 -14.93 -14.90
C ASP A 274 -9.05 -14.92 -13.52
N PHE A 275 -8.33 -15.29 -12.45
CA PHE A 275 -8.89 -15.31 -11.10
C PHE A 275 -9.47 -13.95 -10.67
N VAL A 276 -10.68 -14.03 -10.09
CA VAL A 276 -11.39 -12.89 -9.49
C VAL A 276 -11.81 -13.28 -8.07
N PHE A 277 -11.52 -12.41 -7.09
CA PHE A 277 -11.96 -12.56 -5.70
C PHE A 277 -13.42 -12.15 -5.54
#